data_AF-A0A0B1RYZ0-F1
#
_entry.id   AF-A0A0B1RYZ0-F1
#
_cell.length_a   1.000
_cell.length_b   1.000
_cell.length_c   1.000
_cell.angle_alpha   90.00
_cell.angle_beta   90.00
_cell.angle_gamma   90.00
#
_symmetry.space_group_name_H-M   'P 1'
#
loop_
_entity.id
_entity.type
_entity.pdbx_description
1 polymer ?
#
loop_
_entity_poly.entity_id
_entity_poly.type
_entity_poly.pdbx_seq_one_letter_code
_entity_poly.pdbx_strand_id
1 'polypeptide(L)'
;MAHYAQDCWDAEILTSYGWIECVGNADRSCYDLTQHYKATNVKLTAEKKLKEPKSVNVVEAVPNMAVLGKEFKKDAKRVQIALSQLSEDEAAVLEKELGANGWVLLFLSLFFCLL
;
A
#
# COMPACT_ATOMS: atom_id res chain seq x y z
N MET A 1 1.17 24.07 -17.33
CA MET A 1 0.85 22.74 -16.78
C MET A 1 0.95 22.75 -15.26
N ALA A 2 -0.15 22.49 -14.57
CA ALA A 2 -0.13 22.23 -13.15
C ALA A 2 0.74 20.98 -12.87
N HIS A 3 1.84 21.16 -12.16
CA HIS A 3 2.67 20.04 -11.71
C HIS A 3 1.78 19.05 -10.93
N TYR A 4 1.87 17.76 -11.27
CA TYR A 4 1.12 16.66 -10.66
C TYR A 4 -0.36 16.52 -11.06
N ALA A 5 -0.85 17.31 -12.04
CA ALA A 5 -2.15 17.07 -12.65
C ALA A 5 -2.06 15.93 -13.68
N GLN A 6 -3.09 15.07 -13.72
CA GLN A 6 -3.25 14.07 -14.79
C GLN A 6 -3.73 14.71 -16.08
N ASP A 7 -4.59 15.72 -15.97
CA ASP A 7 -5.11 16.50 -17.09
C ASP A 7 -5.28 17.97 -16.69
N CYS A 8 -5.07 18.89 -17.64
CA CYS A 8 -5.08 20.33 -17.41
C CYS A 8 -5.60 21.05 -18.64
N TRP A 9 -6.68 21.82 -18.46
CA TRP A 9 -7.33 22.61 -19.50
C TRP A 9 -7.31 24.08 -19.12
N ASP A 10 -6.71 24.88 -19.99
CA ASP A 10 -6.61 26.32 -19.81
C ASP A 10 -7.56 26.99 -20.80
N ALA A 11 -8.55 27.72 -20.30
CA ALA A 11 -9.47 28.52 -21.10
C ALA A 11 -8.84 29.89 -21.33
N GLU A 12 -8.33 30.08 -22.54
CA GLU A 12 -7.71 31.33 -22.97
C GLU A 12 -8.68 32.19 -23.77
N ILE A 13 -8.61 33.51 -23.57
CA ILE A 13 -9.39 34.49 -24.32
C ILE A 13 -8.42 35.36 -25.12
N LEU A 14 -8.70 35.54 -26.42
CA LEU A 14 -7.93 36.43 -27.27
C LEU A 14 -8.32 37.89 -27.00
N THR A 15 -7.35 38.69 -26.60
CA THR A 15 -7.49 40.13 -26.35
C THR A 15 -6.55 40.93 -27.26
N SER A 16 -6.61 42.27 -27.17
CA SER A 16 -5.64 43.15 -27.85
C SER A 16 -4.19 42.96 -27.37
N TYR A 17 -3.99 42.30 -26.23
CA TYR A 17 -2.68 41.96 -25.68
C TYR A 17 -2.26 40.51 -25.99
N GLY A 18 -3.04 39.77 -26.78
CA GLY A 18 -2.81 38.36 -27.10
C GLY A 18 -3.77 37.41 -26.37
N TRP A 19 -3.47 36.10 -26.45
CA TRP A 19 -4.20 35.06 -25.72
C TRP A 19 -3.84 35.12 -24.24
N ILE A 20 -4.85 35.17 -23.39
CA ILE A 20 -4.70 35.26 -21.93
C ILE A 20 -5.50 34.14 -21.28
N GLU A 21 -4.85 33.31 -20.48
CA GLU A 21 -5.52 32.33 -19.60
C GLU A 21 -6.43 33.07 -18.61
N CYS A 22 -7.73 32.82 -18.70
CA CYS A 22 -8.72 33.39 -17.79
C CYS A 22 -9.22 32.37 -16.76
N VAL A 23 -9.20 31.07 -17.11
CA VAL A 23 -9.61 29.97 -16.23
C VAL A 23 -8.70 28.76 -16.46
N GLY A 24 -8.05 28.26 -15.41
CA GLY A 24 -7.35 26.98 -15.43
C GLY A 24 -8.15 25.90 -14.69
N ASN A 25 -8.35 24.74 -15.34
CA ASN A 25 -9.00 23.58 -14.75
C ASN A 25 -8.03 22.39 -14.73
N ALA A 26 -7.73 21.87 -13.54
CA ALA A 26 -6.74 20.81 -13.36
C ALA A 26 -7.32 19.61 -12.59
N ASP A 27 -7.22 18.42 -13.17
CA ASP A 27 -7.49 17.16 -12.48
C ASP A 27 -6.21 16.70 -11.77
N ARG A 28 -6.18 16.87 -10.44
CA ARG A 28 -5.09 16.39 -9.58
C ARG A 28 -5.37 15.04 -8.92
N SER A 29 -6.48 14.40 -9.33
CA SER A 29 -6.95 13.11 -8.83
C SER A 29 -6.90 13.05 -7.30
N CYS A 30 -6.11 12.13 -6.73
CA CYS A 30 -6.00 11.96 -5.27
C CYS A 30 -4.71 12.57 -4.68
N TYR A 31 -3.94 13.37 -5.43
CA TYR A 31 -2.63 13.84 -4.97
C TYR A 31 -2.73 14.65 -3.67
N ASP A 32 -3.59 15.67 -3.65
CA ASP A 32 -3.74 16.55 -2.49
C ASP A 32 -4.18 15.78 -1.24
N LEU A 33 -5.21 14.94 -1.37
CA LEU A 33 -5.72 14.13 -0.26
C LEU A 33 -4.65 13.17 0.27
N THR A 34 -3.84 12.59 -0.62
CA THR A 34 -2.75 11.68 -0.24
C THR A 34 -1.64 12.40 0.52
N GLN A 35 -1.26 13.60 0.08
CA GLN A 35 -0.23 14.40 0.79
C GLN A 35 -0.74 14.85 2.16
N HIS A 36 -1.99 15.31 2.25
CA HIS A 36 -2.59 15.68 3.54
C HIS A 36 -2.73 14.49 4.48
N TYR A 37 -3.12 13.31 3.99
CA TYR A 37 -3.15 12.08 4.77
C TYR A 37 -1.77 11.75 5.35
N LYS A 38 -0.71 11.78 4.52
CA LYS A 38 0.67 11.49 4.97
C LYS A 38 1.17 12.46 6.04
N ALA A 39 0.80 13.74 5.93
CA ALA A 39 1.25 14.77 6.87
C ALA A 39 0.47 14.76 8.19
N THR A 40 -0.84 14.49 8.15
CA THR A 40 -1.74 14.64 9.32
C THR A 40 -2.14 13.31 9.95
N ASN A 41 -1.93 12.20 9.24
CA ASN A 41 -2.44 10.86 9.59
C ASN A 41 -3.97 10.81 9.78
N VAL A 42 -4.71 11.76 9.19
CA VAL A 42 -6.18 11.81 9.19
C VAL A 42 -6.70 11.18 7.91
N LYS A 43 -7.55 10.14 8.04
CA LYS A 43 -8.13 9.41 6.90
C LYS A 43 -9.06 10.31 6.07
N LEU A 44 -8.66 10.63 4.85
CA LEU A 44 -9.40 11.46 3.89
C LEU A 44 -9.92 10.60 2.71
N THR A 45 -10.84 9.67 2.99
CA THR A 45 -11.38 8.75 1.99
C THR A 45 -12.91 8.72 2.01
N ALA A 46 -13.54 8.60 0.86
CA ALA A 46 -14.98 8.34 0.77
C ALA A 46 -15.26 6.83 0.83
N GLU A 47 -16.26 6.43 1.60
CA GLU A 47 -16.70 5.03 1.70
C GLU A 47 -18.09 4.89 1.08
N LYS A 48 -18.23 3.93 0.16
CA LYS A 48 -19.50 3.62 -0.49
C LYS A 48 -19.95 2.22 -0.10
N LYS A 49 -21.16 2.11 0.44
CA LYS A 49 -21.77 0.81 0.73
C LYS A 49 -21.93 0.01 -0.57
N LEU A 50 -21.50 -1.24 -0.54
CA LEU A 50 -21.74 -2.21 -1.60
C LEU A 50 -23.23 -2.58 -1.61
N LYS A 51 -23.77 -2.95 -2.78
CA LYS A 51 -25.17 -3.40 -2.91
C LYS A 51 -25.42 -4.68 -2.12
N GLU A 52 -24.44 -5.57 -2.13
CA GLU A 52 -24.45 -6.84 -1.41
C GLU A 52 -23.09 -7.02 -0.72
N PRO A 53 -23.05 -7.61 0.49
CA PRO A 53 -21.80 -7.88 1.19
C PRO A 53 -20.98 -8.93 0.42
N LYS A 54 -19.70 -8.66 0.20
CA LYS A 54 -18.77 -9.60 -0.43
C LYS A 54 -17.98 -10.34 0.65
N SER A 55 -18.25 -11.62 0.83
CA SER A 55 -17.40 -12.51 1.62
C SER A 55 -16.20 -12.93 0.80
N VAL A 56 -14.99 -12.73 1.33
CA VAL A 56 -13.73 -13.15 0.70
C VAL A 56 -13.02 -14.08 1.68
N ASN A 57 -12.67 -15.28 1.22
CA ASN A 57 -11.83 -16.18 2.00
C ASN A 57 -10.39 -15.71 1.83
N VAL A 58 -9.71 -15.40 2.93
CA VAL A 58 -8.31 -14.96 2.92
C VAL A 58 -7.50 -15.96 3.74
N VAL A 59 -6.38 -16.40 3.18
CA VAL A 59 -5.38 -17.21 3.89
C VAL A 59 -4.29 -16.27 4.39
N GLU A 60 -4.31 -15.96 5.69
CA GLU A 60 -3.32 -15.07 6.31
C GLU A 60 -2.45 -15.83 7.31
N ALA A 61 -1.13 -15.58 7.27
CA ALA A 61 -0.22 -16.08 8.29
C ALA A 61 -0.34 -15.21 9.55
N VAL A 62 -0.89 -15.77 10.63
CA VAL A 62 -1.06 -15.07 11.92
C VAL A 62 0.05 -15.50 12.90
N PRO A 63 1.13 -14.71 13.07
CA PRO A 63 2.18 -15.03 14.03
C PRO A 63 1.76 -14.75 15.48
N ASN A 64 2.25 -15.58 16.41
CA ASN A 64 2.17 -15.27 17.84
C ASN A 64 3.22 -14.22 18.21
N MET A 65 2.77 -12.97 18.31
CA MET A 65 3.62 -11.81 18.59
C MET A 65 4.39 -11.90 19.92
N ALA A 66 3.86 -12.60 20.93
CA ALA A 66 4.51 -12.73 22.23
C ALA A 66 5.75 -13.64 22.18
N VAL A 67 5.69 -14.72 21.40
CA VAL A 67 6.81 -15.65 21.21
C VAL A 67 7.83 -15.03 20.24
N LEU A 68 7.33 -14.46 19.14
CA LEU A 68 8.16 -13.87 18.10
C LEU A 68 8.97 -12.65 18.61
N GLY A 69 8.38 -11.84 19.50
CA GLY A 69 9.07 -10.73 20.14
C GLY A 69 10.17 -11.16 21.13
N LYS A 70 9.98 -12.28 21.84
CA LYS A 70 10.99 -12.82 22.77
C LYS A 70 12.20 -13.41 22.03
N GLU A 71 11.94 -14.15 20.96
CA GLU A 71 12.98 -14.89 20.22
C GLU A 71 13.77 -13.96 19.28
N PHE A 72 13.06 -13.17 18.46
CA PHE A 72 13.70 -12.38 17.39
C PHE A 72 14.01 -10.93 17.76
N LYS A 73 13.48 -10.42 18.90
CA LYS A 73 13.73 -9.07 19.43
C LYS A 73 13.68 -7.96 18.37
N LYS A 74 14.84 -7.53 17.85
CA LYS A 74 14.96 -6.47 16.83
C LYS A 74 14.43 -6.91 15.46
N ASP A 75 14.57 -8.19 15.12
CA ASP A 75 14.13 -8.76 13.85
C ASP A 75 12.65 -9.17 13.86
N ALA A 76 12.00 -9.15 15.03
CA ALA A 76 10.58 -9.47 15.17
C ALA A 76 9.69 -8.66 14.20
N LYS A 77 9.96 -7.36 14.04
CA LYS A 77 9.23 -6.51 13.09
C LYS A 77 9.44 -6.92 11.64
N ARG A 78 10.65 -7.37 11.27
CA ARG A 78 10.96 -7.80 9.90
C ARG A 78 10.22 -9.09 9.56
N VAL A 79 10.20 -10.04 10.48
CA VAL A 79 9.47 -11.30 10.31
C VAL A 79 7.97 -11.04 10.21
N GLN A 80 7.43 -10.16 11.06
CA GLN A 80 6.01 -9.77 10.98
C GLN A 80 5.64 -9.17 9.62
N ILE A 81 6.45 -8.23 9.12
CA ILE A 81 6.20 -7.60 7.82
C ILE A 81 6.24 -8.63 6.70
N ALA A 82 7.23 -9.52 6.70
CA ALA A 82 7.34 -10.56 5.68
C ALA A 82 6.14 -11.52 5.71
N LEU A 83 5.70 -11.96 6.90
CA LEU A 83 4.52 -12.81 7.04
C LEU A 83 3.24 -12.13 6.53
N SER A 84 3.11 -10.82 6.75
CA SER A 84 1.95 -10.05 6.27
C SER A 84 1.98 -9.76 4.76
N GLN A 85 3.12 -9.94 4.11
CA GLN A 85 3.30 -9.69 2.67
C GLN A 85 3.23 -10.96 1.82
N LEU A 86 3.09 -12.13 2.45
CA LEU A 86 2.95 -13.40 1.75
C LEU A 86 1.67 -13.40 0.90
N SER A 87 1.79 -13.91 -0.31
CA SER A 87 0.64 -14.21 -1.17
C SER A 87 -0.11 -15.46 -0.67
N GLU A 88 -1.37 -15.62 -1.07
CA GLU A 88 -2.19 -16.79 -0.72
C GLU A 88 -1.52 -18.12 -1.16
N ASP A 89 -0.88 -18.12 -2.34
CA ASP A 89 -0.18 -19.29 -2.87
C ASP A 89 1.05 -19.64 -2.02
N GLU A 90 1.84 -18.65 -1.64
CA GLU A 90 3.01 -18.85 -0.76
C GLU A 90 2.58 -19.30 0.63
N ALA A 91 1.52 -18.70 1.19
CA ALA A 91 0.97 -19.10 2.48
C ALA A 91 0.51 -20.58 2.48
N ALA A 92 -0.11 -21.04 1.39
CA ALA A 92 -0.54 -22.43 1.24
C ALA A 92 0.65 -23.40 1.10
N VAL A 93 1.74 -22.99 0.45
CA VAL A 93 2.98 -23.78 0.37
C VAL A 93 3.62 -23.88 1.76
N LEU A 94 3.73 -22.76 2.48
CA LEU A 94 4.30 -22.73 3.83
C LEU A 94 3.47 -23.57 4.81
N GLU A 95 2.13 -23.59 4.69
CA GLU A 95 1.27 -24.46 5.49
C GLU A 95 1.60 -25.94 5.26
N LYS A 96 1.77 -26.36 3.99
CA LYS A 96 2.13 -27.74 3.65
C LYS A 96 3.52 -28.11 4.17
N GLU A 97 4.50 -27.23 4.04
CA GLU A 97 5.85 -27.45 4.55
C GLU A 97 5.88 -27.53 6.08
N LEU A 98 5.09 -26.68 6.76
CA LEU A 98 4.95 -26.72 8.21
C LEU A 98 4.34 -28.05 8.68
N GLY A 99 3.33 -28.55 7.96
CA GLY A 99 2.70 -29.84 8.26
C GLY A 99 3.62 -31.04 8.04
N ALA A 100 4.54 -30.97 7.08
CA ALA A 100 5.47 -32.06 6.77
C ALA A 100 6.70 -32.07 7.68
N ASN A 101 7.30 -30.89 7.95
CA ASN A 101 8.63 -30.79 8.56
C ASN A 101 8.58 -30.24 10.00
N GLY A 102 7.47 -29.65 10.43
CA GLY A 102 7.32 -28.99 11.74
C GLY A 102 8.02 -27.62 11.84
N TRP A 103 8.75 -27.22 10.80
CA TRP A 103 9.43 -25.92 10.67
C TRP A 103 9.48 -25.51 9.20
N VAL A 104 9.63 -24.21 8.95
CA VAL A 104 9.63 -23.61 7.61
C VAL A 104 10.70 -22.55 7.54
N LEU A 105 11.43 -22.48 6.41
CA LEU A 105 12.43 -21.45 6.15
C LEU A 105 11.77 -20.26 5.46
N LEU A 106 11.68 -19.13 6.18
CA LEU A 106 11.23 -17.87 5.61
C LEU A 106 12.44 -17.04 5.14
N PHE A 107 12.57 -16.84 3.83
CA PHE A 107 13.59 -15.95 3.28
C PHE A 107 13.11 -14.50 3.34
N LEU A 108 13.61 -13.74 4.32
CA LEU A 108 13.39 -12.30 4.41
C LEU A 108 14.23 -11.62 3.32
N SER A 109 13.63 -11.30 2.17
CA SER A 109 14.31 -10.60 1.09
C SER A 109 14.68 -9.17 1.52
N LEU A 110 15.89 -9.02 2.05
CA LEU A 110 16.78 -7.85 1.99
C LEU A 110 18.03 -8.14 2.85
N PHE A 111 18.89 -9.03 2.36
CA PHE A 111 20.37 -8.95 2.33
C PHE A 111 20.96 -10.35 2.12
N PHE A 112 21.44 -10.60 0.91
CA PHE A 112 22.58 -11.49 0.70
C PHE A 112 23.79 -10.77 1.35
N CYS A 113 24.07 -11.05 2.62
CA CYS A 113 25.40 -10.82 3.17
C CYS A 113 26.01 -12.21 3.35
N LEU A 114 26.79 -12.64 2.34
CA LEU A 114 27.79 -13.66 2.55
C LEU A 114 28.74 -13.12 3.63
N LEU A 115 28.77 -13.79 4.77
CA LEU A 115 29.96 -13.96 5.60
C LEU A 115 29.95 -15.40 6.11
#